data_AF-A0A7T5VDG8-F1
#
_entry.id   AF-A0A7T5VDG8-F1
#
_cell.length_a   1.000
_cell.length_b   1.000
_cell.length_c   1.000
_cell.angle_alpha   90.00
_cell.angle_beta   90.00
_cell.angle_gamma   90.00
#
_symmetry.space_group_name_H-M   'P 1'
#
loop_
_entity.id
_entity.type
_entity.pdbx_description
1 polymer ?
#
loop_
_entity_poly.entity_id
_entity_poly.type
_entity_poly.pdbx_seq_one_letter_code
_entity_poly.pdbx_strand_id
1 'polypeptide(L)' 'MKIKELRSLSGEELLKMNQDLSEDLFRLRFKHGIRRLENPAKLQSLRKDIARIKTILTEKQMDS' A
#
# COMPACT_ATOMS: atom_id res chain seq x y z
N MET A 1 5.78 -2.33 5.92
CA MET A 1 4.83 -2.39 7.07
C MET A 1 4.91 -3.71 7.83
N LYS A 2 4.59 -3.71 9.14
CA LYS A 2 4.38 -4.95 9.92
C LYS A 2 2.93 -5.43 9.77
N ILE A 3 2.73 -6.71 9.48
CA ILE A 3 1.41 -7.32 9.25
C ILE A 3 0.51 -7.24 10.49
N LYS A 4 1.10 -7.32 11.70
CA LYS A 4 0.36 -7.25 12.96
C LYS A 4 -0.37 -5.92 13.14
N GLU A 5 0.31 -4.80 12.84
CA GLU A 5 -0.29 -3.46 12.92
C GLU A 5 -1.45 -3.31 11.92
N LEU A 6 -1.29 -3.84 10.70
CA LEU A 6 -2.35 -3.82 9.70
C LEU A 6 -3.59 -4.64 10.10
N ARG A 7 -3.43 -5.76 10.81
CA ARG A 7 -4.57 -6.55 11.30
C ARG A 7 -5.34 -5.83 12.42
N SER A 8 -4.62 -5.06 13.25
CA SER A 8 -5.20 -4.27 14.34
C SER A 8 -6.03 -3.06 13.88
N LEU A 9 -5.81 -2.57 12.66
CA LEU A 9 -6.56 -1.44 12.09
C LEU A 9 -7.98 -1.84 11.66
N SER A 10 -8.92 -0.90 11.69
CA SER A 10 -10.28 -1.08 11.17
C SER A 10 -10.28 -1.23 9.63
N GLY A 11 -11.34 -1.83 9.08
CA GLY A 11 -11.50 -1.96 7.61
C GLY A 11 -11.50 -0.60 6.90
N GLU A 12 -12.07 0.43 7.52
CA GLU A 12 -12.07 1.79 6.98
C GLU A 12 -10.68 2.44 7.00
N GLU A 13 -9.91 2.21 8.06
CA GLU A 13 -8.54 2.71 8.18
C GLU A 13 -7.63 2.05 7.16
N LEU A 14 -7.79 0.74 6.94
CA LEU A 14 -7.08 0.00 5.90
C LEU A 14 -7.42 0.52 4.50
N LEU A 15 -8.68 0.88 4.25
CA LEU A 15 -9.10 1.49 3.00
C LEU A 15 -8.47 2.86 2.77
N LYS A 16 -8.47 3.74 3.78
CA LYS A 16 -7.78 5.04 3.72
C LYS A 16 -6.29 4.86 3.44
N MET A 17 -5.64 3.98 4.18
CA MET A 17 -4.20 3.73 4.03
C MET A 17 -3.85 3.16 2.65
N ASN A 18 -4.73 2.33 2.07
CA ASN A 18 -4.59 1.85 0.70
C ASN A 18 -4.73 2.98 -0.34
N GLN A 19 -5.62 3.96 -0.12
CA GLN A 19 -5.76 5.13 -0.97
C GLN A 19 -4.51 6.02 -0.90
N ASP A 20 -4.04 6.33 0.30
CA ASP A 20 -2.83 7.15 0.51
C ASP A 20 -1.60 6.53 -0.16
N LEU A 21 -1.38 5.23 0.04
CA LEU A 21 -0.26 4.51 -0.58
C LEU A 21 -0.38 4.43 -2.12
N SER A 22 -1.61 4.38 -2.64
CA SER A 22 -1.85 4.38 -4.09
C SER A 22 -1.51 5.75 -4.69
N GLU A 23 -1.84 6.82 -3.99
CA GLU A 23 -1.50 8.19 -4.41
C GLU A 23 0.02 8.42 -4.35
N ASP A 24 0.68 7.94 -3.30
CA ASP A 24 2.14 7.96 -3.18
C ASP A 24 2.82 7.15 -4.29
N LEU A 25 2.28 5.97 -4.62
CA LEU A 25 2.77 5.16 -5.73
C LEU A 25 2.63 5.92 -7.06
N PHE A 26 1.51 6.60 -7.28
CA PHE A 26 1.29 7.42 -8.48
C PHE A 26 2.30 8.56 -8.56
N ARG A 27 2.51 9.30 -7.46
CA ARG A 27 3.51 10.37 -7.35
C ARG A 27 4.92 9.85 -7.61
N LEU A 28 5.30 8.69 -7.07
CA LEU A 28 6.60 8.07 -7.33
C LEU A 28 6.74 7.62 -8.79
N ARG A 29 5.71 7.02 -9.40
CA ARG A 29 5.73 6.66 -10.84
C ARG A 29 5.89 7.90 -11.71
N PHE A 30 5.20 8.98 -11.37
CA PHE A 30 5.30 10.25 -12.09
C PHE A 30 6.70 10.83 -11.99
N LYS A 31 7.29 10.87 -10.79
CA LYS A 31 8.68 11.28 -10.57
C LYS A 31 9.67 10.40 -11.34
N HIS A 32 9.46 9.08 -11.36
CA HIS A 32 10.27 8.13 -12.13
C HIS A 32 10.24 8.43 -13.64
N GLY A 33 9.06 8.81 -14.16
CA GLY A 33 8.89 9.14 -15.58
C GLY A 33 9.65 10.41 -15.98
N ILE A 34 9.67 11.41 -15.09
CA ILE A 34 10.35 12.69 -15.33
C ILE A 34 11.87 12.58 -15.13
N ARG A 35 12.31 11.81 -14.12
CA ARG A 35 13.71 11.65 -13.78
C ARG A 35 13.93 10.23 -13.26
N ARG A 36 15.03 9.58 -13.66
CA ARG A 36 15.37 8.24 -13.16
C ARG A 36 15.38 8.28 -11.62
N LEU A 37 14.49 7.50 -11.00
CA LEU A 37 14.39 7.42 -9.54
C LEU A 37 15.70 6.87 -8.99
N GLU A 38 16.29 7.54 -8.01
CA GLU A 38 17.48 7.05 -7.30
C GLU A 38 17.21 5.75 -6.55
N ASN A 39 15.95 5.50 -6.17
CA ASN A 39 15.55 4.33 -5.37
C ASN A 39 14.31 3.62 -5.95
N PRO A 40 14.47 2.79 -7.00
CA PRO A 40 13.39 1.95 -7.53
C PRO A 40 12.87 0.93 -6.51
N ALA A 41 13.68 0.58 -5.50
CA ALA A 41 13.28 -0.31 -4.40
C ALA A 41 12.05 0.21 -3.62
N LYS A 42 11.90 1.53 -3.45
CA LYS A 42 10.72 2.12 -2.81
C LYS A 42 9.44 1.84 -3.59
N LEU A 43 9.51 1.82 -4.92
CA LEU A 43 8.36 1.49 -5.77
C LEU A 43 7.91 0.04 -5.57
N GLN A 44 8.86 -0.86 -5.34
CA GLN A 44 8.57 -2.27 -5.08
C GLN A 44 8.04 -2.48 -3.65
N SER A 45 8.56 -1.75 -2.65
CA SER A 45 8.05 -1.82 -1.28
C SER A 45 6.62 -1.29 -1.16
N LEU A 46 6.32 -0.14 -1.78
CA LEU A 46 4.96 0.43 -1.83
C LEU A 46 3.95 -0.54 -2.45
N ARG A 47 4.31 -1.18 -3.58
CA ARG A 47 3.45 -2.20 -4.20
C ARG A 47 3.21 -3.40 -3.29
N LYS A 48 4.23 -3.87 -2.57
CA LYS A 48 4.09 -4.96 -1.59
C LYS A 48 3.20 -4.57 -0.42
N ASP A 49 3.32 -3.34 0.07
CA ASP A 49 2.50 -2.87 1.19
C ASP A 49 1.02 -2.71 0.78
N ILE A 50 0.73 -2.19 -0.41
CA ILE A 50 -0.64 -2.17 -1.00
C ILE A 50 -1.21 -3.59 -1.11
N ALA A 51 -0.41 -4.54 -1.61
CA ALA A 51 -0.85 -5.93 -1.75
C ALA A 51 -1.22 -6.55 -0.39
N ARG A 52 -0.40 -6.33 0.64
CA ARG A 52 -0.68 -6.81 2.00
C ARG A 52 -1.98 -6.24 2.58
N ILE A 53 -2.22 -4.94 2.39
CA ILE A 53 -3.45 -4.29 2.87
C ILE A 53 -4.68 -4.89 2.18
N LYS A 54 -4.62 -5.06 0.85
CA LYS A 54 -5.69 -5.71 0.09
C LYS A 54 -5.96 -7.13 0.56
N THR A 55 -4.92 -7.92 0.81
CA THR A 55 -5.07 -9.28 1.35
C THR A 55 -5.80 -9.28 2.70
N ILE A 56 -5.42 -8.40 3.62
CA ILE A 56 -6.07 -8.31 4.95
C ILE A 56 -7.52 -7.82 4.83
N LEU A 57 -7.81 -6.88 3.93
CA LEU A 57 -9.17 -6.44 3.65
C LEU A 57 -10.04 -7.60 3.15
N THR A 58 -9.51 -8.42 2.23
CA THR A 58 -10.20 -9.61 1.73
C THR A 58 -10.38 -10.67 2.82
N GLU A 59 -9.36 -10.93 3.65
CA GLU A 59 -9.48 -11.83 4.80
C GLU A 59 -10.62 -11.37 5.72
N LYS A 60 -10.66 -10.08 6.09
CA LYS A 60 -11.73 -9.52 6.93
C LYS A 60 -13.13 -9.62 6.30
N GLN A 61 -13.23 -9.46 4.98
CA GLN A 61 -14.49 -9.62 4.25
C GLN A 61 -14.96 -11.07 4.16
N MET A 62 -14.04 -12.03 4.12
CA MET A 62 -14.36 -13.47 4.05
C MET A 62 -14.68 -14.07 5.43
N ASP A 63 -14.12 -13.51 6.51
CA ASP A 63 -14.40 -13.92 7.88
C ASP A 63 -15.74 -13.36 8.42
N SER A 64 -16.44 -12.51 7.65
CA SER A 64 -17.77 -11.96 7.94
C SER A 64 -18.86 -12.74 7.23
#